data_AF-A0A350WXQ4-F1
#
_entry.id   AF-A0A350WXQ4-F1
#
_cell.length_a   1.000
_cell.length_b   1.000
_cell.length_c   1.000
_cell.angle_alpha   90.00
_cell.angle_beta   90.00
_cell.angle_gamma   90.00
#
_symmetry.space_group_name_H-M   'P 1'
#
loop_
_entity.id
_entity.type
_entity.pdbx_description
1 polymer ?
#
loop_
_entity_poly.entity_id
_entity_poly.type
_entity_poly.pdbx_seq_one_letter_code
_entity_poly.pdbx_strand_id
1 'polypeptide(L)'
;LATNAWSGQLIPQFRLRVFPAESYVIATEPLGIDQASKLIPKNRVVYDTRRVLAYYRLSPDRRMVWGGELTLRGAQPKTNIRALQKGMVNIFPELAGKKAEYYWGGTLALTLDENTHAGQIDGIWYSMAYVGHGVTLATYLGQQLANGILGKPIDNPFADLSMPLAPPYQDNAWFVNIGKLWYRFLDLLG
;
A
#
# COMPACT_ATOMS: atom_id res chain seq x y z
N LEU A 1 9.25 -18.32 1.38
CA LEU A 1 9.69 -16.96 0.99
C LEU A 1 8.63 -15.94 1.41
N ALA A 2 9.01 -14.96 2.21
CA ALA A 2 8.12 -13.92 2.72
C ALA A 2 8.82 -12.55 2.74
N THR A 3 9.60 -12.26 1.69
CA THR A 3 10.46 -11.07 1.58
C THR A 3 9.84 -9.93 0.78
N ASN A 4 8.65 -10.15 0.19
CA ASN A 4 7.87 -9.14 -0.52
C ASN A 4 8.74 -8.33 -1.52
N ALA A 5 8.76 -7.00 -1.42
CA ALA A 5 9.51 -6.09 -2.30
C ALA A 5 11.04 -6.29 -2.25
N TRP A 6 11.54 -7.02 -1.25
CA TRP A 6 12.97 -7.21 -0.99
C TRP A 6 13.51 -8.52 -1.56
N SER A 7 12.69 -9.26 -2.32
CA SER A 7 13.10 -10.53 -2.93
C SER A 7 14.19 -10.37 -4.00
N GLY A 8 14.31 -9.17 -4.60
CA GLY A 8 15.33 -8.85 -5.59
C GLY A 8 15.35 -9.86 -6.74
N GLN A 9 16.52 -10.48 -6.96
CA GLN A 9 16.72 -11.51 -7.98
C GLN A 9 16.74 -12.94 -7.43
N LEU A 10 16.38 -13.14 -6.15
CA LEU A 10 16.50 -14.42 -5.47
C LEU A 10 15.74 -15.55 -6.18
N ILE A 11 14.56 -15.23 -6.73
CA ILE A 11 13.71 -16.16 -7.45
C ILE A 11 13.35 -15.56 -8.82
N PRO A 12 13.87 -16.11 -9.92
CA PRO A 12 13.66 -15.58 -11.27
C PRO A 12 12.18 -15.43 -11.67
N GLN A 13 11.30 -16.27 -11.13
CA GLN A 13 9.86 -16.26 -11.41
C GLN A 13 9.18 -14.97 -10.93
N PHE A 14 9.70 -14.30 -9.89
CA PHE A 14 9.19 -13.01 -9.42
C PHE A 14 9.86 -11.81 -10.09
N ARG A 15 10.97 -12.04 -10.80
CA ARG A 15 11.67 -11.00 -11.56
C ARG A 15 10.74 -10.43 -12.62
N LEU A 16 10.71 -9.11 -12.75
CA LEU A 16 9.80 -8.37 -13.64
C LEU A 16 8.30 -8.56 -13.35
N ARG A 17 7.92 -9.24 -12.27
CA ARG A 17 6.51 -9.45 -11.90
C ARG A 17 6.13 -8.73 -10.62
N VAL A 18 7.06 -8.69 -9.67
CA VAL A 18 6.91 -7.97 -8.41
C VAL A 18 7.85 -6.77 -8.41
N PHE A 19 7.30 -5.56 -8.44
CA PHE A 19 8.08 -4.31 -8.48
C PHE A 19 7.90 -3.48 -7.20
N PRO A 20 8.98 -2.85 -6.69
CA PRO A 20 8.90 -2.03 -5.49
C PRO A 20 8.27 -0.66 -5.78
N ALA A 21 7.43 -0.19 -4.87
CA ALA A 21 6.95 1.18 -4.84
C ALA A 21 6.94 1.70 -3.40
N GLU A 22 7.11 3.00 -3.21
CA GLU A 22 7.14 3.62 -1.89
C GLU A 22 5.77 4.22 -1.57
N SER A 23 5.24 3.89 -0.41
CA SER A 23 4.05 4.52 0.15
C SER A 23 4.41 5.33 1.38
N TYR A 24 3.77 6.48 1.54
CA TYR A 24 4.04 7.40 2.66
C TYR A 24 2.77 7.71 3.44
N VAL A 25 2.97 7.98 4.72
CA VAL A 25 1.93 8.38 5.66
C VAL A 25 2.44 9.59 6.44
N ILE A 26 1.52 10.51 6.74
CA ILE A 26 1.76 11.63 7.67
C ILE A 26 0.85 11.49 8.89
N ALA A 27 1.29 12.03 10.03
CA ALA A 27 0.44 12.30 11.16
C ALA A 27 0.54 13.77 11.56
N THR A 28 -0.60 14.42 11.75
CA THR A 28 -0.64 15.83 12.16
C THR A 28 -0.17 16.01 13.61
N GLU A 29 0.02 17.25 14.04
CA GLU A 29 -0.06 17.59 15.47
C GLU A 29 -1.41 17.16 16.08
N PRO A 30 -1.51 16.91 17.40
CA PRO A 30 -2.76 16.55 18.05
C PRO A 30 -3.82 17.63 17.83
N LEU A 31 -5.03 17.23 17.41
CA LEU A 31 -6.08 18.17 17.01
C LEU A 31 -6.96 18.63 18.19
N GLY A 32 -6.84 17.99 19.35
CA GLY A 32 -7.76 18.18 20.48
C GLY A 32 -9.09 17.43 20.30
N ILE A 33 -9.87 17.30 21.38
CA ILE A 33 -11.14 16.53 21.34
C ILE A 33 -12.13 17.11 20.35
N ASP A 34 -12.29 18.44 20.37
CA ASP A 34 -13.37 19.11 19.66
C ASP A 34 -13.19 19.03 18.15
N GLN A 35 -11.97 19.30 17.67
CA GLN A 35 -11.67 19.23 16.23
C GLN A 35 -11.70 17.77 15.76
N ALA A 36 -11.08 16.84 16.49
CA ALA A 36 -11.07 15.42 16.12
C ALA A 36 -12.48 14.82 16.03
N SER A 37 -13.35 15.14 17.00
CA SER A 37 -14.73 14.65 17.02
C SER A 37 -15.62 15.26 15.94
N LYS A 38 -15.28 16.44 15.41
CA LYS A 38 -15.96 17.01 14.24
C LYS A 38 -15.54 16.31 12.95
N LEU A 39 -14.26 16.00 12.81
CA LEU A 39 -13.71 15.36 11.61
C LEU A 39 -14.16 13.91 11.43
N ILE A 40 -14.02 13.10 12.49
CA ILE A 40 -14.41 11.69 12.48
C ILE A 40 -15.18 11.37 13.77
N PRO A 41 -16.48 11.70 13.87
CA PRO A 41 -17.25 11.63 15.12
C PRO A 41 -17.26 10.26 15.79
N LYS A 42 -17.24 9.18 14.99
CA LYS A 42 -17.26 7.80 15.49
C LYS A 42 -15.90 7.11 15.44
N ASN A 43 -14.82 7.89 15.27
CA ASN A 43 -13.44 7.41 15.19
C ASN A 43 -13.25 6.18 14.27
N ARG A 44 -13.89 6.22 13.10
CA ARG A 44 -13.81 5.14 12.10
C ARG A 44 -12.53 5.28 11.27
N VAL A 45 -12.05 4.16 10.75
CA VAL A 45 -11.10 4.18 9.64
C VAL A 45 -11.88 4.52 8.38
N VAL A 46 -11.35 5.44 7.58
CA VAL A 46 -11.98 5.89 6.35
C VAL A 46 -11.01 5.66 5.19
N TYR A 47 -11.55 5.19 4.08
CA TYR A 47 -10.88 5.15 2.79
C TYR A 47 -11.92 5.49 1.72
N ASP A 48 -11.47 6.00 0.57
CA ASP A 48 -12.35 6.33 -0.55
C ASP A 48 -12.34 5.25 -1.64
N THR A 49 -13.15 5.48 -2.67
CA THR A 49 -13.31 4.56 -3.82
C THR A 49 -12.42 4.93 -5.01
N ARG A 50 -11.46 5.86 -4.84
CA ARG A 50 -10.57 6.27 -5.93
C ARG A 50 -9.51 5.20 -6.18
N ARG A 51 -9.02 5.14 -7.41
CA ARG A 51 -7.90 4.26 -7.79
C ARG A 51 -6.61 4.70 -7.11
N VAL A 52 -6.39 6.02 -7.03
CA VAL A 52 -5.38 6.58 -6.12
C VAL A 52 -6.04 6.86 -4.78
N LEU A 53 -6.18 5.79 -4.00
CA LEU A 53 -6.94 5.80 -2.76
C LEU A 53 -6.35 6.78 -1.72
N ALA A 54 -7.21 7.51 -1.02
CA ALA A 54 -6.83 8.12 0.26
C ALA A 54 -7.39 7.27 1.40
N TYR A 55 -6.58 7.06 2.43
CA TYR A 55 -7.00 6.38 3.66
C TYR A 55 -6.53 7.16 4.87
N TYR A 56 -7.39 7.27 5.88
CA TYR A 56 -7.11 8.07 7.05
C TYR A 56 -7.92 7.63 8.26
N ARG A 57 -7.40 7.97 9.43
CA ARG A 57 -8.05 7.73 10.73
C ARG A 57 -7.48 8.68 11.77
N LEU A 58 -8.15 8.80 12.91
CA LEU A 58 -7.53 9.43 14.07
C LEU A 58 -6.67 8.41 14.84
N SER A 59 -5.50 8.85 15.31
CA SER A 59 -4.72 8.12 16.30
C SER A 59 -5.37 8.19 17.69
N PRO A 60 -4.98 7.35 18.66
CA PRO A 60 -5.48 7.42 20.03
C PRO A 60 -5.29 8.79 20.70
N ASP A 61 -4.20 9.49 20.37
CA ASP A 61 -3.90 10.87 20.82
C ASP A 61 -4.47 11.96 19.89
N ARG A 62 -5.40 11.60 18.98
CA ARG A 62 -6.21 12.51 18.15
C ARG A 62 -5.43 13.32 17.12
N ARG A 63 -4.43 12.70 16.50
CA ARG A 63 -3.79 13.18 15.28
C ARG A 63 -4.56 12.64 14.09
N MET A 64 -4.67 13.41 13.01
CA MET A 64 -5.08 12.85 11.73
C MET A 64 -3.90 12.07 11.15
N VAL A 65 -4.06 10.75 11.02
CA VAL A 65 -3.12 9.87 10.32
C VAL A 65 -3.62 9.69 8.90
N TRP A 66 -2.82 10.09 7.92
CA TRP A 66 -3.23 10.19 6.52
C TRP A 66 -2.24 9.52 5.58
N GLY A 67 -2.72 8.59 4.77
CA GLY A 67 -1.98 7.93 3.70
C GLY A 67 -2.73 7.97 2.37
N GLY A 68 -2.11 7.39 1.34
CA GLY A 68 -2.69 7.34 0.00
C GLY A 68 -1.78 7.88 -1.11
N GLU A 69 -0.55 8.27 -0.79
CA GLU A 69 0.43 8.64 -1.79
C GLU A 69 1.38 7.46 -2.06
N LEU A 70 1.43 7.06 -3.33
CA LEU A 70 2.33 6.03 -3.86
C LEU A 70 3.32 6.69 -4.82
N THR A 71 4.61 6.37 -4.72
CA THR A 71 5.64 6.89 -5.63
C THR A 71 6.67 5.83 -5.98
N LEU A 72 7.46 6.10 -7.02
CA LEU A 72 8.67 5.33 -7.28
C LEU A 72 9.62 5.32 -6.08
N ARG A 73 10.39 4.24 -5.99
CA ARG A 73 11.51 4.14 -5.07
C ARG A 73 12.53 5.24 -5.33
N GLY A 74 12.98 5.88 -4.25
CA GLY A 74 13.91 7.00 -4.30
C GLY A 74 13.28 8.38 -4.52
N ALA A 75 11.94 8.50 -4.56
CA ALA A 75 11.27 9.80 -4.60
C ALA A 75 11.60 10.64 -3.35
N GLN A 76 11.70 11.97 -3.53
CA GLN A 76 12.01 12.89 -2.43
C GLN A 76 10.87 12.90 -1.39
N PRO A 77 11.13 12.59 -0.10
CA PRO A 77 10.10 12.54 0.94
C PRO A 77 9.28 13.84 1.04
N LYS A 78 9.93 15.01 0.86
CA LYS A 78 9.27 16.32 0.94
C LYS A 78 8.11 16.49 -0.06
N THR A 79 8.25 15.94 -1.27
CA THR A 79 7.20 16.02 -2.30
C THR A 79 5.97 15.20 -1.88
N ASN A 80 6.20 14.03 -1.29
CA ASN A 80 5.13 13.14 -0.85
C ASN A 80 4.37 13.70 0.35
N ILE A 81 5.08 14.29 1.32
CA ILE A 81 4.46 14.97 2.47
C ILE A 81 3.53 16.09 1.98
N ARG A 82 3.98 16.94 1.04
CA ARG A 82 3.14 18.01 0.48
C ARG A 82 1.92 17.47 -0.26
N ALA A 83 2.09 16.38 -1.03
CA ALA A 83 0.97 15.75 -1.74
C ALA A 83 -0.07 15.19 -0.75
N LEU A 84 0.37 14.51 0.31
CA LEU A 84 -0.49 13.99 1.38
C LEU A 84 -1.21 15.13 2.12
N GLN A 85 -0.51 16.20 2.48
CA GLN A 85 -1.13 17.38 3.11
C GLN A 85 -2.16 18.03 2.19
N LYS A 86 -1.89 18.14 0.89
CA LYS A 86 -2.86 18.66 -0.08
C LYS A 86 -4.09 17.76 -0.17
N GLY A 87 -3.90 16.44 -0.24
CA GLY A 87 -5.00 15.47 -0.24
C GLY A 87 -5.86 15.57 1.03
N MET A 88 -5.22 15.70 2.18
CA MET A 88 -5.88 15.90 3.47
C MET A 88 -6.72 17.19 3.50
N VAL A 89 -6.15 18.33 3.10
CA VAL A 89 -6.84 19.64 3.10
C VAL A 89 -7.97 19.68 2.08
N ASN A 90 -7.86 18.95 0.96
CA ASN A 90 -8.94 18.86 -0.02
C ASN A 90 -10.20 18.19 0.56
N ILE A 91 -10.05 17.24 1.50
CA ILE A 91 -11.19 16.57 2.16
C ILE A 91 -11.60 17.31 3.43
N PHE A 92 -10.63 17.81 4.20
CA PHE A 92 -10.85 18.53 5.45
C PHE A 92 -10.17 19.91 5.40
N PRO A 93 -10.83 20.93 4.83
CA PRO A 93 -10.28 22.28 4.72
C PRO A 93 -9.85 22.87 6.07
N GLU A 94 -10.50 22.50 7.18
CA GLU A 94 -10.15 22.95 8.53
C GLU A 94 -8.81 22.43 9.05
N LEU A 95 -8.19 21.48 8.35
CA LEU A 95 -6.82 21.00 8.62
C LEU A 95 -5.75 21.84 7.89
N ALA A 96 -6.14 22.88 7.15
CA ALA A 96 -5.20 23.81 6.56
C ALA A 96 -4.27 24.42 7.63
N GLY A 97 -2.97 24.41 7.34
CA GLY A 97 -1.93 24.94 8.26
C GLY A 97 -1.53 24.00 9.39
N LYS A 98 -2.20 22.86 9.60
CA LYS A 98 -1.77 21.86 10.58
C LYS A 98 -0.43 21.24 10.18
N LYS A 99 0.49 21.14 11.14
CA LYS A 99 1.81 20.57 10.92
C LYS A 99 1.70 19.06 10.75
N ALA A 100 2.37 18.51 9.75
CA ALA A 100 2.68 17.08 9.71
C ALA A 100 3.87 16.84 10.66
N GLU A 101 3.57 16.50 11.91
CA GLU A 101 4.58 16.33 12.97
C GLU A 101 5.38 15.04 12.78
N TYR A 102 4.73 14.00 12.27
CA TYR A 102 5.38 12.77 11.88
C TYR A 102 5.14 12.45 10.42
N TYR A 103 6.14 11.84 9.80
CA TYR A 103 6.04 11.23 8.49
C TYR A 103 6.86 9.95 8.49
N TRP A 104 6.36 8.94 7.79
CA TRP A 104 7.10 7.71 7.55
C TRP A 104 6.70 7.14 6.19
N GLY A 105 7.53 6.25 5.67
CA GLY A 105 7.25 5.54 4.44
C GLY A 105 7.67 4.09 4.53
N GLY A 106 7.30 3.33 3.51
CA GLY A 106 7.70 1.94 3.38
C GLY A 106 7.55 1.45 1.95
N THR A 107 8.37 0.45 1.63
CA THR A 107 8.38 -0.19 0.32
C THR A 107 7.28 -1.26 0.25
N LEU A 108 6.32 -1.03 -0.64
CA LEU A 108 5.32 -2.01 -1.08
C LEU A 108 5.87 -2.82 -2.24
N ALA A 109 5.35 -4.04 -2.39
CA ALA A 109 5.56 -4.82 -3.60
C ALA A 109 4.24 -4.86 -4.36
N LEU A 110 4.30 -4.37 -5.59
CA LEU A 110 3.19 -4.26 -6.50
C LEU A 110 3.32 -5.31 -7.60
N THR A 111 2.19 -5.67 -8.18
CA THR A 111 2.05 -6.52 -9.36
C THR A 111 1.11 -5.83 -10.35
N LEU A 112 1.18 -6.20 -11.63
CA LEU A 112 0.30 -5.62 -12.64
C LEU A 112 -1.16 -6.05 -12.49
N ASP A 113 -1.43 -7.21 -11.90
CA ASP A 113 -2.77 -7.70 -11.62
C ASP A 113 -3.34 -7.19 -10.30
N GLU A 114 -2.57 -6.39 -9.55
CA GLU A 114 -2.96 -5.77 -8.28
C GLU A 114 -3.43 -6.78 -7.21
N ASN A 115 -3.02 -8.05 -7.33
CA ASN A 115 -3.40 -9.13 -6.43
C ASN A 115 -2.25 -9.60 -5.55
N THR A 116 -2.62 -10.19 -4.41
CA THR A 116 -1.67 -10.92 -3.56
C THR A 116 -1.31 -12.25 -4.20
N HIS A 117 -0.05 -12.68 -4.08
CA HIS A 117 0.43 -13.94 -4.62
C HIS A 117 0.99 -14.83 -3.50
N ALA A 118 0.33 -15.95 -3.26
CA ALA A 118 0.76 -16.96 -2.30
C ALA A 118 0.62 -18.37 -2.89
N GLY A 119 1.59 -19.25 -2.66
CA GLY A 119 1.60 -20.58 -3.25
C GLY A 119 2.94 -21.29 -3.10
N GLN A 120 3.28 -22.13 -4.06
CA GLN A 120 4.54 -22.87 -4.11
C GLN A 120 5.17 -22.77 -5.51
N ILE A 121 6.49 -22.53 -5.56
CA ILE A 121 7.30 -22.55 -6.78
C ILE A 121 8.54 -23.40 -6.48
N ASP A 122 8.79 -24.44 -7.29
CA ASP A 122 9.96 -25.32 -7.16
C ASP A 122 10.20 -25.84 -5.73
N GLY A 123 9.12 -26.26 -5.06
CA GLY A 123 9.16 -26.73 -3.67
C GLY A 123 9.17 -25.62 -2.61
N ILE A 124 9.38 -24.36 -2.99
CA ILE A 124 9.44 -23.21 -2.08
C ILE A 124 8.05 -22.60 -1.89
N TRP A 125 7.52 -22.69 -0.67
CA TRP A 125 6.30 -21.97 -0.29
C TRP A 125 6.55 -20.48 -0.19
N TYR A 126 5.65 -19.64 -0.70
CA TYR A 126 5.77 -18.18 -0.67
C TYR A 126 4.45 -17.48 -0.36
N SER A 127 4.54 -16.31 0.28
CA SER A 127 3.45 -15.34 0.41
C SER A 127 4.01 -13.94 0.22
N MET A 128 3.68 -13.29 -0.90
CA MET A 128 4.30 -12.04 -1.33
C MET A 128 3.32 -11.18 -2.12
N ALA A 129 3.79 -10.02 -2.58
CA ALA A 129 3.06 -9.11 -3.45
C ALA A 129 1.73 -8.66 -2.87
N TYR A 130 1.68 -8.31 -1.59
CA TYR A 130 0.41 -7.99 -0.92
C TYR A 130 -0.29 -6.72 -1.42
N VAL A 131 0.34 -5.90 -2.28
CA VAL A 131 -0.23 -4.67 -2.87
C VAL A 131 -0.90 -3.74 -1.84
N GLY A 132 -0.33 -3.63 -0.63
CA GLY A 132 -0.88 -2.80 0.45
C GLY A 132 -1.88 -3.50 1.39
N HIS A 133 -2.25 -4.75 1.14
CA HIS A 133 -3.18 -5.56 1.96
C HIS A 133 -2.47 -6.54 2.91
N GLY A 134 -1.18 -6.35 3.17
CA GLY A 134 -0.37 -7.31 3.92
C GLY A 134 -0.81 -7.49 5.37
N VAL A 135 -1.24 -6.41 6.03
CA VAL A 135 -1.68 -6.46 7.44
C VAL A 135 -2.93 -7.33 7.61
N THR A 136 -3.85 -7.30 6.65
CA THR A 136 -5.11 -8.06 6.72
C THR A 136 -4.95 -9.49 6.22
N LEU A 137 -4.15 -9.71 5.17
CA LEU A 137 -4.06 -11.01 4.51
C LEU A 137 -2.94 -11.91 5.04
N ALA A 138 -1.84 -11.36 5.58
CA ALA A 138 -0.65 -12.16 5.88
C ALA A 138 -0.88 -13.22 6.97
N THR A 139 -1.69 -12.93 7.99
CA THR A 139 -2.00 -13.91 9.05
C THR A 139 -2.77 -15.10 8.48
N TYR A 140 -3.78 -14.83 7.66
CA TYR A 140 -4.54 -15.87 6.99
C TYR A 140 -3.65 -16.70 6.07
N LEU A 141 -2.97 -16.06 5.12
CA LEU A 141 -2.13 -16.79 4.16
C LEU A 141 -0.97 -17.51 4.84
N GLY A 142 -0.38 -16.95 5.90
CA GLY A 142 0.61 -17.65 6.71
C GLY A 142 0.09 -18.97 7.30
N GLN A 143 -1.14 -18.98 7.81
CA GLN A 143 -1.79 -20.20 8.30
C GLN A 143 -2.04 -21.21 7.17
N GLN A 144 -2.49 -20.72 6.01
CA GLN A 144 -2.77 -21.57 4.85
C GLN A 144 -1.49 -22.22 4.31
N LEU A 145 -0.38 -21.50 4.25
CA LEU A 145 0.91 -22.06 3.87
C LEU A 145 1.44 -23.05 4.90
N ALA A 146 1.28 -22.76 6.20
CA ALA A 146 1.66 -23.70 7.25
C ALA A 146 0.87 -25.03 7.14
N ASN A 147 -0.43 -24.97 6.83
CA ASN A 147 -1.24 -26.15 6.54
C ASN A 147 -0.68 -26.92 5.34
N GLY A 148 -0.35 -26.23 4.25
CA GLY A 148 0.24 -26.85 3.06
C GLY A 148 1.57 -27.55 3.33
N ILE A 149 2.46 -26.91 4.09
CA ILE A 149 3.74 -27.49 4.52
C ILE A 149 3.52 -28.79 5.32
N LEU A 150 2.47 -28.84 6.13
CA LEU A 150 2.12 -30.00 6.95
C LEU A 150 1.27 -31.05 6.21
N GLY A 151 1.02 -30.88 4.92
CA GLY A 151 0.16 -31.78 4.13
C GLY A 151 -1.32 -31.74 4.51
N LYS A 152 -1.77 -30.65 5.16
CA LYS A 152 -3.17 -30.42 5.51
C LYS A 152 -3.90 -29.69 4.38
N PRO A 153 -5.24 -29.77 4.32
CA PRO A 153 -6.04 -28.99 3.37
C PRO A 153 -5.73 -27.48 3.46
N ILE A 154 -5.70 -26.84 2.30
CA ILE A 154 -5.46 -25.41 2.13
C ILE A 154 -6.68 -24.80 1.44
N ASP A 155 -7.11 -23.65 1.93
CA ASP A 155 -8.04 -22.75 1.27
C ASP A 155 -7.27 -21.46 0.92
N ASN A 156 -6.77 -21.36 -0.31
CA ASN A 156 -6.03 -20.19 -0.77
C ASN A 156 -6.74 -19.57 -1.97
N PRO A 157 -7.47 -18.45 -1.80
CA PRO A 157 -8.20 -17.82 -2.90
C PRO A 157 -7.28 -17.16 -3.94
N PHE A 158 -5.99 -17.04 -3.63
CA PHE A 158 -4.98 -16.50 -4.55
C PHE A 158 -4.15 -17.61 -5.21
N ALA A 159 -4.52 -18.87 -5.01
CA ALA A 159 -3.92 -19.98 -5.73
C ALA A 159 -4.19 -19.81 -7.24
N ASP A 160 -3.25 -20.26 -8.07
CA ASP A 160 -3.35 -20.31 -9.52
C ASP A 160 -3.52 -18.97 -10.25
N LEU A 161 -3.44 -17.83 -9.54
CA LEU A 161 -3.40 -16.53 -10.18
C LEU A 161 -2.15 -16.40 -11.05
N SER A 162 -2.36 -16.11 -12.33
CA SER A 162 -1.27 -15.76 -13.23
C SER A 162 -0.76 -14.36 -12.90
N MET A 163 0.45 -14.27 -12.36
CA MET A 163 1.09 -12.98 -12.09
C MET A 163 1.66 -12.42 -13.40
N PRO A 164 1.19 -11.32 -14.01
CA PRO A 164 1.66 -10.88 -15.33
C PRO A 164 3.10 -10.33 -15.34
N LEU A 165 3.75 -10.33 -16.51
CA LEU A 165 5.06 -9.68 -16.70
C LEU A 165 4.91 -8.18 -16.87
N ALA A 166 5.62 -7.40 -16.05
CA ALA A 166 5.76 -5.98 -16.23
C ALA A 166 6.73 -5.63 -17.38
N PRO A 167 6.63 -4.41 -17.96
CA PRO A 167 7.64 -3.90 -18.88
C PRO A 167 9.05 -4.02 -18.27
N PRO A 168 10.09 -4.30 -19.07
CA PRO A 168 11.45 -4.44 -18.55
C PRO A 168 11.86 -3.24 -17.68
N TYR A 169 12.32 -3.53 -16.47
CA TYR A 169 12.88 -2.56 -15.53
C TYR A 169 14.02 -3.21 -14.74
N GLN A 170 14.94 -2.38 -14.23
CA GLN A 170 15.97 -2.82 -13.28
C GLN A 170 15.52 -2.46 -11.86
N ASP A 171 15.99 -1.34 -11.32
CA ASP A 171 15.56 -0.84 -10.01
C ASP A 171 14.48 0.24 -10.09
N ASN A 172 14.27 0.80 -11.28
CA ASN A 172 13.32 1.87 -11.52
C ASN A 172 12.10 1.37 -12.31
N ALA A 173 11.03 1.04 -11.60
CA ALA A 173 9.74 0.66 -12.17
C ALA A 173 8.99 1.87 -12.77
N TRP A 174 9.59 2.55 -13.75
CA TRP A 174 9.16 3.84 -14.33
C TRP A 174 7.66 3.91 -14.68
N PHE A 175 7.08 2.78 -15.08
CA PHE A 175 5.66 2.66 -15.42
C PHE A 175 4.71 2.88 -14.23
N VAL A 176 5.16 2.75 -12.97
CA VAL A 176 4.34 3.04 -11.78
C VAL A 176 3.86 4.49 -11.79
N ASN A 177 4.72 5.44 -12.16
CA ASN A 177 4.32 6.84 -12.25
C ASN A 177 3.33 7.09 -13.39
N ILE A 178 3.46 6.36 -14.50
CA ILE A 178 2.52 6.46 -15.63
C ILE A 178 1.16 5.88 -15.22
N GLY A 179 1.15 4.70 -14.61
CA GLY A 179 -0.06 4.08 -14.06
C GLY A 179 -0.74 4.99 -13.05
N LYS A 180 0.03 5.63 -12.16
CA LYS A 180 -0.50 6.63 -11.22
C LYS A 180 -1.11 7.85 -11.92
N LEU A 181 -0.47 8.40 -12.95
CA LEU A 181 -1.03 9.52 -13.71
C LEU A 181 -2.31 9.12 -14.43
N TRP A 182 -2.32 7.92 -15.02
CA TRP A 182 -3.49 7.34 -15.65
C TRP A 182 -4.64 7.16 -14.65
N TYR A 183 -4.36 6.61 -13.46
CA TYR A 183 -5.37 6.45 -12.41
C TYR A 183 -5.88 7.78 -11.88
N ARG A 184 -5.02 8.79 -11.71
CA ARG A 184 -5.47 10.15 -11.38
C ARG A 184 -6.38 10.74 -12.46
N PHE A 185 -6.09 10.47 -13.73
CA PHE A 185 -6.96 10.89 -14.82
C PHE A 185 -8.31 10.17 -14.79
N LEU A 186 -8.32 8.86 -14.59
CA LEU A 186 -9.56 8.09 -14.43
C LEU A 186 -10.38 8.57 -13.22
N ASP A 187 -9.73 8.86 -12.09
CA ASP A 187 -10.40 9.37 -10.88
C ASP A 187 -11.04 10.76 -11.10
N LEU A 188 -10.62 11.52 -12.11
CA LEU A 188 -11.27 12.78 -12.51
C LEU A 188 -12.52 12.55 -13.37
N LEU A 189 -12.62 11.40 -14.05
CA LEU A 189 -13.75 11.05 -14.92
C LEU A 189 -14.88 10.33 -14.20
N GLY A 190 -14.60 9.75 -13.02
CA GLY A 190 -15.53 8.89 -12.27
C GLY A 190 -15.33 7.42 -12.60
#